data_AF-A0A5C7LF40-F1
#
_entry.id   AF-A0A5C7LF40-F1
#
_cell.length_a   1.000
_cell.length_b   1.000
_cell.length_c   1.000
_cell.angle_alpha   90.00
_cell.angle_beta   90.00
_cell.angle_gamma   90.00
#
_symmetry.space_group_name_H-M   'P 1'
#
loop_
_entity.id
_entity.type
_entity.pdbx_description
1 polymer ?
#
loop_
_entity_poly.entity_id
_entity_poly.type
_entity_poly.pdbx_seq_one_letter_code
_entity_poly.pdbx_strand_id
1 'polypeptide(L)'
;MSIRGNPGAAEQQAHNVGVHIPTDQPAVPGGGDSKSVAMQAVIRAAQSVDADAAKTCNRSVDAIRLGLADAAARVTAADQQGAEAVEQSTYT
;
A
#
# COMPACT_ATOMS: atom_id res chain seq x y z
N MET A 1 -24.57 -8.17 25.18
CA MET A 1 -23.15 -8.53 25.05
C MET A 1 -22.73 -8.17 23.63
N SER A 2 -21.88 -7.15 23.43
CA SER A 2 -21.39 -6.84 22.08
C SER A 2 -20.15 -7.69 21.84
N ILE A 3 -20.34 -8.84 21.18
CA ILE A 3 -19.29 -9.82 20.86
C ILE A 3 -18.39 -9.32 19.70
N ARG A 4 -18.78 -8.24 19.01
CA ARG A 4 -18.12 -7.79 17.79
C ARG A 4 -16.78 -7.11 18.09
N GLY A 5 -15.75 -7.43 17.30
CA GLY A 5 -14.55 -6.61 17.18
C GLY A 5 -14.89 -5.21 16.64
N ASN A 6 -13.93 -4.30 16.62
CA ASN A 6 -14.08 -2.97 16.00
C ASN A 6 -13.40 -2.92 14.62
N PRO A 7 -14.01 -3.50 13.56
CA PRO A 7 -13.43 -3.52 12.21
C PRO A 7 -13.30 -2.11 11.62
N GLY A 8 -14.14 -1.16 12.05
CA GLY A 8 -14.06 0.24 11.61
C GLY A 8 -12.74 0.93 11.98
N ALA A 9 -12.09 0.52 13.07
CA ALA A 9 -10.76 1.02 13.43
C ALA A 9 -9.67 0.53 12.46
N ALA A 10 -9.79 -0.70 11.93
CA ALA A 10 -8.85 -1.26 10.97
C ALA A 10 -9.03 -0.65 9.57
N GLU A 11 -10.27 -0.40 9.13
CA GLU A 11 -10.55 0.35 7.91
C GLU A 11 -10.01 1.79 7.99
N GLN A 12 -10.27 2.51 9.09
CA GLN A 12 -9.70 3.85 9.29
C GLN A 12 -8.17 3.85 9.28
N GLN A 13 -7.54 2.85 9.88
CA GLN A 13 -6.08 2.68 9.82
C GLN A 13 -5.60 2.44 8.38
N ALA A 14 -6.29 1.60 7.60
CA ALA A 14 -5.94 1.36 6.19
C ALA A 14 -5.94 2.67 5.39
N HIS A 15 -6.94 3.52 5.58
CA HIS A 15 -7.02 4.84 4.91
C HIS A 15 -5.90 5.80 5.33
N ASN A 16 -5.34 5.65 6.53
CA ASN A 16 -4.25 6.48 7.05
C ASN A 16 -2.86 5.97 6.69
N VAL A 17 -2.75 4.72 6.18
CA VAL A 17 -1.48 4.21 5.66
C VAL A 17 -1.27 4.81 4.27
N GLY A 18 -0.36 5.77 4.16
CA GLY A 18 0.04 6.26 2.84
C GLY A 18 1.01 7.44 2.84
N VAL A 19 2.17 7.22 2.24
CA VAL A 19 2.95 8.25 1.55
C VAL A 19 3.35 7.64 0.21
N HIS A 20 2.98 8.29 -0.88
CA HIS A 20 3.44 7.91 -2.21
C HIS A 20 4.70 8.71 -2.54
N ILE A 21 5.78 8.00 -2.89
CA ILE A 21 7.03 8.63 -3.32
C ILE A 21 6.87 9.00 -4.80
N PRO A 22 7.17 10.25 -5.21
CA PRO A 22 7.20 10.65 -6.61
C PRO A 22 8.12 9.74 -7.43
N THR A 23 7.71 9.44 -8.67
CA THR A 23 8.49 8.57 -9.58
C THR A 23 8.97 9.32 -10.81
N ASP A 24 8.46 10.53 -11.01
CA ASP A 24 8.97 11.48 -11.98
C ASP A 24 10.38 11.92 -11.59
N GLN A 25 11.22 12.03 -12.61
CA GLN A 25 12.63 12.37 -12.46
C GLN A 25 12.87 13.74 -13.10
N PRO A 26 13.69 14.60 -12.48
CA PRO A 26 14.04 15.88 -13.07
C PRO A 26 14.82 15.65 -14.37
N ALA A 27 14.73 16.61 -15.29
CA ALA A 27 15.48 16.57 -16.54
C ALA A 27 16.98 16.48 -16.28
N VAL A 28 17.67 15.62 -17.04
CA VAL A 28 19.14 15.49 -16.96
C VAL A 28 19.79 16.69 -17.67
N PRO A 29 20.78 17.35 -17.05
CA PRO A 29 21.54 18.43 -17.68
C PRO A 29 22.16 18.00 -19.01
N GLY A 30 22.10 18.87 -20.02
CA GLY A 30 22.65 18.61 -21.35
C GLY A 30 24.14 18.95 -21.48
N GLY A 31 24.73 18.54 -22.60
CA GLY A 31 26.11 18.83 -22.98
C GLY A 31 26.57 17.87 -24.09
N GLY A 32 27.21 18.40 -25.13
CA GLY A 32 27.55 17.62 -26.33
C GLY A 32 28.94 16.99 -26.32
N ASP A 33 29.81 17.36 -25.39
CA ASP A 33 31.13 16.75 -25.25
C ASP A 33 31.03 15.34 -24.65
N SER A 34 32.05 14.51 -24.93
CA SER A 34 32.06 13.10 -24.54
C SER A 34 31.97 12.88 -23.03
N LYS A 35 32.50 13.79 -22.20
CA LYS A 35 32.40 13.70 -20.74
C LYS A 35 30.97 13.99 -20.29
N SER A 36 30.35 15.03 -20.83
CA SER A 36 28.95 15.35 -20.56
C SER A 36 28.00 14.23 -20.97
N VAL A 37 28.23 13.58 -22.11
CA VAL A 37 27.44 12.40 -22.54
C VAL A 37 27.60 11.23 -21.57
N ALA A 38 28.83 10.93 -21.15
CA ALA A 38 29.08 9.87 -20.17
C ALA A 38 28.40 10.17 -18.82
N MET A 39 28.46 11.42 -18.34
CA MET A 39 27.80 11.84 -17.11
C MET A 39 26.28 11.76 -17.22
N GLN A 40 25.70 12.16 -18.35
CA GLN A 40 24.27 12.02 -18.62
C GLN A 40 23.82 10.56 -18.53
N ALA A 41 24.60 9.62 -19.05
CA ALA A 41 24.27 8.20 -18.95
C ALA A 41 24.26 7.71 -17.49
N VAL A 42 25.23 8.13 -16.68
CA VAL A 42 25.30 7.79 -15.25
C VAL A 42 24.10 8.38 -14.48
N ILE A 43 23.76 9.65 -14.74
CA ILE A 43 22.61 10.29 -14.08
C ILE A 43 21.31 9.59 -14.45
N ARG A 44 21.09 9.25 -15.73
CA ARG A 44 19.90 8.51 -16.16
C ARG A 44 19.81 7.13 -15.51
N ALA A 45 20.94 6.44 -15.37
CA ALA A 45 20.97 5.14 -14.70
C ALA A 45 20.58 5.26 -13.22
N ALA A 46 21.12 6.25 -12.50
CA ALA A 46 20.76 6.52 -11.11
C ALA A 46 19.27 6.87 -10.97
N GLN A 47 18.77 7.80 -11.79
CA GLN A 47 17.36 8.17 -11.82
C GLN A 47 16.43 6.99 -12.09
N SER A 48 16.84 6.05 -12.95
CA SER A 48 16.07 4.83 -13.21
C SER A 48 15.98 3.93 -11.97
N VAL A 49 17.11 3.74 -11.26
CA VAL A 49 17.15 2.94 -10.03
C VAL A 49 16.27 3.56 -8.95
N ASP A 50 16.36 4.88 -8.76
CA ASP A 50 15.54 5.60 -7.79
C ASP A 50 14.05 5.50 -8.13
N ALA A 51 13.68 5.65 -9.40
CA ALA A 51 12.29 5.50 -9.84
C ALA A 51 11.75 4.09 -9.59
N ASP A 52 12.55 3.04 -9.81
CA ASP A 52 12.12 1.66 -9.58
C ASP A 52 12.05 1.30 -8.10
N ALA A 53 12.93 1.87 -7.28
CA ALA A 53 12.85 1.77 -5.82
C ALA A 53 11.56 2.44 -5.30
N ALA A 54 11.26 3.66 -5.77
CA ALA A 54 10.05 4.39 -5.42
C ALA A 54 8.78 3.61 -5.81
N LYS A 55 8.70 3.09 -7.05
CA LYS A 55 7.60 2.21 -7.49
C LYS A 55 7.45 0.98 -6.59
N THR A 56 8.55 0.38 -6.15
CA THR A 56 8.51 -0.80 -5.28
C THR A 56 8.00 -0.46 -3.89
N CYS A 57 8.48 0.62 -3.28
CA CYS A 57 7.93 1.13 -2.02
C CYS A 57 6.43 1.43 -2.13
N ASN A 58 6.03 2.13 -3.18
CA ASN A 58 4.63 2.47 -3.43
C ASN A 58 3.74 1.22 -3.54
N ARG A 59 4.16 0.20 -4.31
CA ARG A 59 3.47 -1.09 -4.38
C ARG A 59 3.36 -1.79 -3.03
N SER A 60 4.40 -1.74 -2.20
CA SER A 60 4.37 -2.33 -0.86
C SER A 60 3.39 -1.61 0.06
N VAL A 61 3.35 -0.27 0.02
CA VAL A 61 2.39 0.54 0.77
C VAL A 61 0.96 0.23 0.33
N ASP A 62 0.73 0.09 -0.98
CA ASP A 62 -0.58 -0.28 -1.52
C ASP A 62 -0.99 -1.69 -1.10
N ALA A 63 -0.08 -2.66 -1.13
CA ALA A 63 -0.33 -4.02 -0.66
C ALA A 63 -0.70 -4.06 0.83
N ILE A 64 -0.02 -3.26 1.67
CA ILE A 64 -0.35 -3.13 3.10
C ILE A 64 -1.75 -2.52 3.27
N ARG A 65 -2.06 -1.45 2.52
CA ARG A 65 -3.38 -0.80 2.58
C ARG A 65 -4.50 -1.78 2.22
N LEU A 66 -4.34 -2.52 1.13
CA LEU A 66 -5.31 -3.53 0.69
C LEU A 66 -5.41 -4.69 1.69
N GLY A 67 -4.28 -5.14 2.25
CA GLY A 67 -4.24 -6.20 3.25
C GLY A 67 -4.95 -5.83 4.55
N LEU A 68 -4.80 -4.59 5.04
CA LEU A 68 -5.54 -4.11 6.21
C LEU A 68 -7.05 -4.06 5.95
N ALA A 69 -7.47 -3.57 4.78
CA ALA A 69 -8.88 -3.51 4.40
C ALA A 69 -9.50 -4.92 4.30
N ASP A 70 -8.81 -5.87 3.66
CA ASP A 70 -9.26 -7.26 3.55
C ASP A 70 -9.32 -7.94 4.92
N ALA A 71 -8.34 -7.72 5.80
CA ALA A 71 -8.36 -8.23 7.16
C ALA A 71 -9.58 -7.72 7.96
N ALA A 72 -9.91 -6.44 7.83
CA ALA A 72 -11.09 -5.86 8.47
C ALA A 72 -12.40 -6.49 7.95
N ALA A 73 -12.49 -6.72 6.65
CA ALA A 73 -13.64 -7.38 6.03
C ALA A 73 -13.81 -8.82 6.52
N ARG A 74 -12.72 -9.60 6.61
CA ARG A 74 -12.74 -10.98 7.11
C ARG A 74 -13.18 -11.08 8.56
N VAL A 75 -12.69 -10.17 9.43
CA VAL A 75 -13.13 -10.11 10.83
C VAL A 75 -14.62 -9.80 10.92
N THR A 76 -15.11 -8.83 10.15
CA THR A 76 -16.53 -8.49 10.11
C THR A 76 -17.40 -9.67 9.68
N ALA A 77 -16.98 -10.40 8.65
CA ALA A 77 -17.71 -11.58 8.17
C ALA A 77 -17.71 -12.72 9.20
N ALA A 78 -16.59 -12.98 9.87
CA ALA A 78 -16.50 -14.00 10.91
C ALA A 78 -17.38 -13.66 12.12
N ASP A 79 -17.40 -12.39 12.54
CA ASP A 79 -18.26 -11.92 13.63
C ASP A 79 -19.76 -12.10 13.29
N GLN A 80 -20.14 -11.79 12.05
CA GLN A 80 -21.50 -11.95 11.55
C GLN A 80 -21.93 -13.43 11.57
N GLN A 81 -21.09 -14.33 11.03
CA GLN A 81 -21.35 -15.77 11.02
C GLN A 81 -21.44 -16.34 12.44
N GLY A 82 -20.58 -15.90 13.36
CA GLY A 82 -20.63 -16.32 14.76
C GLY A 82 -21.92 -15.89 15.45
N ALA A 83 -22.40 -14.67 15.20
CA ALA A 83 -23.67 -14.19 15.73
C ALA A 83 -24.86 -15.02 15.22
N GLU A 84 -24.91 -15.30 13.93
CA GLU A 84 -25.96 -16.13 13.31
C GLU A 84 -25.98 -17.55 13.88
N ALA A 85 -24.80 -18.15 14.13
CA ALA A 85 -24.71 -19.48 14.74
C ALA A 85 -25.25 -19.52 16.18
N VAL A 86 -24.95 -18.48 16.98
CA VAL A 86 -25.46 -18.36 18.36
C VAL A 86 -26.98 -18.15 18.37
N GLU A 87 -27.51 -17.32 17.48
CA GLU A 87 -28.95 -17.14 17.34
C GLU A 87 -29.62 -18.49 17.02
N GLN A 88 -29.11 -19.22 16.03
CA GLN A 88 -29.66 -20.52 15.65
C GLN A 88 -29.59 -21.57 16.77
N SER A 89 -28.52 -21.60 17.58
CA SER A 89 -28.41 -22.55 18.70
C SER A 89 -29.35 -22.24 19.87
N THR A 90 -29.86 -21.01 19.94
CA THR A 90 -30.76 -20.58 21.04
C THR A 90 -32.22 -20.99 20.78
N TYR A 91 -32.56 -21.35 19.53
CA TYR A 91 -33.90 -21.79 19.12
C TYR A 91 -34.04 -23.32 18.92
N THR A 92 -33.01 -24.09 19.27
CA THR A 92 -32.99 -25.56 19.32
C THR A 92 -32.90 -26.06 20.75
#